data_AF-A0AA37WEC5-F1
#
_entry.id   AF-A0AA37WEC5-F1
#
_cell.length_a   1.000
_cell.length_b   1.000
_cell.length_c   1.000
_cell.angle_alpha   90.00
_cell.angle_beta   90.00
_cell.angle_gamma   90.00
#
_symmetry.space_group_name_H-M   'P 1'
#
loop_
_entity.id
_entity.type
_entity.pdbx_description
1 polymer ?
#
loop_
_entity_poly.entity_id
_entity_poly.type
_entity_poly.pdbx_seq_one_letter_code
_entity_poly.pdbx_strand_id
1 'polypeptide(L)'
;MSNPDHQGQYHDFAAKLAATKKSVEVDESLRYAAEENNTIREELKSLEDASIFQNLLKGYAIIGGLIFIAHLILEGLWVGLLGIIVLAIFYIISKISIDRDIKRVNEIVQDRNDSTLLNEVELARMKMGTTAIIELKIRRFQLIMAMTVVLTPLIFMSISELIFGNLPLINIGLSILLGSIFWMIYFKKDIDQLTEMKERLVKA
;
A
#
# COMPACT_ATOMS: atom_id res chain seq x y z
N MET A 1 -2.97 -60.20 39.44
CA MET A 1 -1.92 -60.08 38.40
C MET A 1 -2.51 -59.29 37.24
N SER A 2 -2.18 -58.01 37.11
CA SER A 2 -2.63 -57.17 36.00
C SER A 2 -1.73 -57.43 34.78
N ASN A 3 -2.34 -57.80 33.65
CA ASN A 3 -1.64 -58.17 32.43
C ASN A 3 -0.93 -56.94 31.82
N PRO A 4 0.41 -56.93 31.68
CA PRO A 4 1.19 -55.76 31.24
C PRO A 4 0.92 -55.34 29.78
N ASP A 5 0.33 -56.19 28.95
CA ASP A 5 0.06 -55.91 27.54
C ASP A 5 -1.05 -54.86 27.29
N HIS A 6 -1.96 -54.66 28.23
CA HIS A 6 -3.05 -53.70 28.04
C HIS A 6 -2.59 -52.25 28.17
N GLN A 7 -1.64 -51.94 29.07
CA GLN A 7 -1.15 -50.56 29.26
C GLN A 7 -0.45 -50.01 28.00
N GLY A 8 0.28 -50.85 27.26
CA GLY A 8 0.91 -50.45 26.00
C GLY A 8 -0.11 -50.10 24.90
N GLN A 9 -1.20 -50.87 24.78
CA GLN A 9 -2.26 -50.60 23.82
C GLN A 9 -3.04 -49.31 24.14
N TYR A 10 -3.29 -49.01 25.42
CA TYR A 10 -3.91 -47.75 25.85
C TYR A 10 -3.00 -46.54 25.59
N HIS A 11 -1.69 -46.67 25.82
CA HIS A 11 -0.73 -45.61 25.49
C HIS A 11 -0.65 -45.34 23.99
N ASP A 12 -0.63 -46.39 23.17
CA ASP A 12 -0.55 -46.26 21.70
C ASP A 12 -1.86 -45.70 21.13
N PHE A 13 -3.01 -46.06 21.70
CA PHE A 13 -4.30 -45.48 21.36
C PHE A 13 -4.39 -44.00 21.77
N ALA A 14 -3.97 -43.65 23.00
CA ALA A 14 -3.95 -42.26 23.46
C ALA A 14 -3.01 -41.38 22.62
N ALA A 15 -1.85 -41.91 22.20
CA ALA A 15 -0.92 -41.22 21.31
C ALA A 15 -1.52 -40.98 19.91
N LYS A 16 -2.20 -41.99 19.33
CA LYS A 16 -2.92 -41.84 18.05
C LYS A 16 -4.06 -40.83 18.17
N LEU A 17 -4.83 -40.86 19.25
CA LEU A 17 -5.95 -39.94 19.48
C LEU A 17 -5.45 -38.50 19.68
N ALA A 18 -4.33 -38.30 20.39
CA ALA A 18 -3.66 -37.01 20.51
C ALA A 18 -3.10 -36.51 19.17
N ALA A 19 -2.52 -37.40 18.35
CA ALA A 19 -2.03 -37.06 17.02
C ALA A 19 -3.17 -36.66 16.07
N THR A 20 -4.29 -37.38 16.09
CA THR A 20 -5.49 -37.04 15.30
C THR A 20 -6.14 -35.74 15.77
N LYS A 21 -6.24 -35.51 17.08
CA LYS A 21 -6.74 -34.24 17.61
C LYS A 21 -5.88 -33.08 17.15
N LYS A 22 -4.56 -33.20 17.27
CA LYS A 22 -3.60 -32.20 16.80
C LYS A 22 -3.69 -31.97 15.29
N SER A 23 -3.85 -33.02 14.48
CA SER A 23 -4.00 -32.85 13.03
C SER A 23 -5.30 -32.14 12.64
N VAL A 24 -6.40 -32.40 13.37
CA VAL A 24 -7.69 -31.71 13.14
C VAL A 24 -7.59 -30.24 13.55
N GLU A 25 -6.97 -29.93 14.69
CA GLU A 25 -6.73 -28.55 15.12
C GLU A 25 -5.83 -27.77 14.12
N VAL A 26 -4.81 -28.43 13.57
CA VAL A 26 -3.96 -27.86 12.51
C VAL A 26 -4.78 -27.61 11.23
N ASP A 27 -5.59 -28.56 10.80
CA ASP A 27 -6.40 -28.42 9.58
C ASP A 27 -7.49 -27.33 9.72
N GLU A 28 -8.09 -27.19 10.89
CA GLU A 28 -9.08 -26.15 11.20
C GLU A 28 -8.44 -24.75 11.27
N SER A 29 -7.30 -24.61 11.93
CA SER A 29 -6.55 -23.33 11.98
C SER A 29 -6.03 -22.89 10.61
N LEU A 30 -5.57 -23.84 9.77
CA LEU A 30 -5.18 -23.56 8.39
C LEU A 30 -6.34 -23.04 7.54
N ARG A 31 -7.53 -23.65 7.70
CA ARG A 31 -8.74 -23.21 7.00
C ARG A 31 -9.17 -21.80 7.43
N TYR A 32 -9.18 -21.53 8.73
CA TYR A 32 -9.52 -20.19 9.26
C TYR A 32 -8.56 -19.12 8.73
N ALA A 33 -7.25 -19.39 8.74
CA ALA A 33 -6.25 -18.46 8.24
C ALA A 33 -6.34 -18.23 6.71
N ALA A 34 -6.73 -19.26 5.95
CA ALA A 34 -6.97 -19.14 4.51
C ALA A 34 -8.23 -18.32 4.21
N GLU A 35 -9.29 -18.48 5.02
CA GLU A 35 -10.53 -17.71 4.93
C GLU A 35 -10.29 -16.22 5.25
N GLU A 36 -9.58 -15.92 6.34
CA GLU A 36 -9.20 -14.55 6.69
C GLU A 36 -8.35 -13.90 5.57
N ASN A 37 -7.42 -14.64 4.98
CA ASN A 37 -6.64 -14.14 3.85
C ASN A 37 -7.53 -13.80 2.64
N ASN A 38 -8.51 -14.66 2.32
CA ASN A 38 -9.44 -14.39 1.23
C ASN A 38 -10.33 -13.18 1.52
N THR A 39 -10.84 -13.03 2.74
CA THR A 39 -11.59 -11.84 3.17
C THR A 39 -10.76 -10.57 2.98
N ILE A 40 -9.51 -10.58 3.45
CA ILE A 40 -8.57 -9.46 3.26
C ILE A 40 -8.34 -9.19 1.76
N ARG A 41 -8.21 -10.22 0.92
CA ARG A 41 -8.06 -10.05 -0.53
C ARG A 41 -9.29 -9.45 -1.20
N GLU A 42 -10.48 -9.80 -0.74
CA GLU A 42 -11.73 -9.20 -1.23
C GLU A 42 -11.86 -7.73 -0.79
N GLU A 43 -11.54 -7.41 0.46
CA GLU A 43 -11.42 -6.04 0.97
C GLU A 43 -10.38 -5.23 0.17
N LEU A 44 -9.27 -5.84 -0.25
CA LEU A 44 -8.26 -5.17 -1.07
C LEU A 44 -8.72 -4.90 -2.50
N LYS A 45 -9.65 -5.70 -3.05
CA LYS A 45 -10.21 -5.49 -4.39
C LYS A 45 -11.20 -4.34 -4.43
N SER A 46 -12.01 -4.16 -3.38
CA SER A 46 -12.97 -3.05 -3.30
C SER A 46 -12.28 -1.68 -3.17
N LEU A 47 -11.07 -1.66 -2.62
CA LEU A 47 -10.16 -0.52 -2.60
C LEU A 47 -9.47 -0.34 -3.97
N GLU A 48 -10.19 -0.03 -5.04
CA GLU A 48 -9.62 0.06 -6.40
C GLU A 48 -8.66 1.27 -6.57
N ASP A 49 -7.42 1.15 -6.08
CA ASP A 49 -6.48 2.30 -5.93
C ASP A 49 -5.50 2.50 -7.11
N ALA A 50 -5.32 1.49 -7.96
CA ALA A 50 -4.33 1.56 -9.04
C ALA A 50 -4.68 2.66 -10.05
N SER A 51 -5.97 2.80 -10.35
CA SER A 51 -6.52 3.86 -11.20
C SER A 51 -6.40 5.22 -10.53
N ILE A 52 -6.69 5.32 -9.23
CA ILE A 52 -6.60 6.56 -8.45
C ILE A 52 -5.17 7.11 -8.48
N PHE A 53 -4.16 6.28 -8.19
CA PHE A 53 -2.75 6.69 -8.25
C PHE A 53 -2.38 7.23 -9.64
N GLN A 54 -2.70 6.48 -10.70
CA GLN A 54 -2.34 6.89 -12.06
C GLN A 54 -3.09 8.16 -12.50
N ASN A 55 -4.36 8.29 -12.13
CA ASN A 55 -5.18 9.44 -12.47
C ASN A 55 -4.71 10.69 -11.72
N LEU A 56 -4.39 10.60 -10.44
CA LEU A 56 -3.82 11.71 -9.67
C LEU A 56 -2.44 12.11 -10.21
N LEU A 57 -1.58 11.14 -10.52
CA LEU A 57 -0.26 11.40 -11.08
C LEU A 57 -0.36 12.14 -12.43
N LYS A 58 -1.25 11.68 -13.31
CA LYS A 58 -1.54 12.36 -14.59
C LYS A 58 -2.17 13.75 -14.36
N GLY A 59 -3.09 13.86 -13.41
CA GLY A 59 -3.73 15.12 -13.04
C GLY A 59 -2.71 16.18 -12.63
N TYR A 60 -1.80 15.84 -11.71
CA TYR A 60 -0.70 16.73 -11.32
C TYR A 60 0.24 17.05 -12.48
N ALA A 61 0.59 16.07 -13.31
CA ALA A 61 1.47 16.28 -14.46
C ALA A 61 0.86 17.27 -15.46
N ILE A 62 -0.44 17.16 -15.74
CA ILE A 62 -1.15 18.02 -16.69
C ILE A 62 -1.42 19.40 -16.07
N ILE A 63 -2.11 19.45 -14.92
CA ILE A 63 -2.54 20.71 -14.31
C ILE A 63 -1.32 21.51 -13.83
N GLY A 64 -0.43 20.87 -13.06
CA GLY A 64 0.80 21.50 -12.60
C GLY A 64 1.70 21.89 -13.76
N GLY A 65 1.85 21.01 -14.75
CA GLY A 65 2.64 21.29 -15.96
C GLY A 65 2.16 22.53 -16.70
N LEU A 66 0.85 22.63 -16.96
CA LEU A 66 0.26 23.80 -17.63
C LEU A 66 0.49 25.10 -16.85
N ILE A 67 0.30 25.08 -15.52
CA ILE A 67 0.45 26.26 -14.67
C ILE A 67 1.91 26.73 -14.61
N PHE A 68 2.87 25.81 -14.46
CA PHE A 68 4.28 26.18 -14.41
C PHE A 68 4.83 26.60 -15.78
N ILE A 69 4.33 26.00 -16.88
CA ILE A 69 4.62 26.48 -18.24
C ILE A 69 4.05 27.88 -18.44
N ALA A 70 2.85 28.17 -17.97
CA ALA A 70 2.26 29.51 -18.05
C ALA A 70 3.13 30.55 -17.33
N HIS A 71 3.66 30.26 -16.13
CA HIS A 71 4.61 31.14 -15.44
C HIS A 71 5.88 31.38 -16.25
N LEU A 72 6.44 30.32 -16.85
CA LEU A 72 7.65 30.45 -17.67
C LEU A 72 7.43 31.38 -18.86
N ILE A 73 6.27 31.29 -19.51
CA ILE A 73 5.95 32.09 -20.69
C ILE A 73 5.60 33.54 -20.32
N LEU A 74 4.79 33.73 -19.28
CA LEU A 74 4.23 35.05 -18.94
C LEU A 74 5.17 35.91 -18.10
N GLU A 75 5.85 35.30 -17.14
CA GLU A 75 6.66 36.03 -16.16
C GLU A 75 8.17 35.82 -16.36
N GLY A 76 8.57 34.87 -17.21
CA GLY A 76 9.98 34.61 -17.53
C GLY A 76 10.80 34.08 -16.35
N LEU A 77 10.13 33.57 -15.30
CA LEU A 77 10.70 33.40 -13.96
C LEU A 77 11.21 31.99 -13.65
N TRP A 78 12.19 31.97 -12.74
CA TRP A 78 12.75 30.78 -12.08
C TRP A 78 11.70 29.92 -11.35
N VAL A 79 10.57 30.50 -10.92
CA VAL A 79 9.50 29.80 -10.19
C VAL A 79 8.83 28.73 -11.07
N GLY A 80 8.53 29.04 -12.33
CA GLY A 80 7.99 28.06 -13.28
C GLY A 80 9.00 26.95 -13.60
N LEU A 81 10.28 27.29 -13.76
CA LEU A 81 11.34 26.29 -13.96
C LEU A 81 11.47 25.35 -12.75
N LEU A 82 11.49 25.92 -11.54
CA LEU A 82 11.59 25.16 -10.30
C LEU A 82 10.37 24.25 -10.10
N GLY A 83 9.17 24.74 -10.39
CA GLY A 83 7.94 23.96 -10.37
C GLY A 83 7.98 22.76 -11.33
N ILE A 84 8.45 22.96 -12.57
CA ILE A 84 8.62 21.87 -13.54
C ILE A 84 9.65 20.85 -13.05
N ILE A 85 10.80 21.29 -12.51
CA ILE A 85 11.83 20.39 -12.00
C ILE A 85 11.28 19.55 -10.85
N VAL A 86 10.60 20.18 -9.88
CA VAL A 86 9.99 19.48 -8.74
C VAL A 86 8.94 18.47 -9.22
N LEU A 87 8.06 18.88 -10.14
CA LEU A 87 7.03 18.02 -10.71
C LEU A 87 7.65 16.81 -11.44
N ALA A 88 8.70 17.03 -12.22
CA ALA A 88 9.43 15.98 -12.93
C ALA A 88 10.11 14.99 -11.98
N ILE A 89 10.76 15.49 -10.92
CA ILE A 89 11.37 14.65 -9.88
C ILE A 89 10.31 13.77 -9.22
N PHE A 90 9.19 14.35 -8.77
CA PHE A 90 8.11 13.57 -8.16
C PHE A 90 7.54 12.53 -9.13
N TYR A 91 7.33 12.90 -10.39
CA TYR A 91 6.81 11.97 -11.40
C TYR A 91 7.76 10.79 -11.64
N ILE A 92 9.05 11.07 -11.85
CA ILE A 92 10.07 10.06 -12.14
C ILE A 92 10.26 9.14 -10.94
N ILE A 93 10.45 9.69 -9.73
CA ILE A 93 10.65 8.90 -8.52
C ILE A 93 9.43 8.01 -8.26
N SER A 94 8.23 8.58 -8.35
CA SER A 94 7.00 7.83 -8.08
C SER A 94 6.81 6.70 -9.10
N LYS A 95 7.08 6.96 -10.38
CA LYS A 95 6.98 5.94 -11.43
C LYS A 95 8.00 4.82 -11.23
N ILE A 96 9.28 5.14 -11.04
CA ILE A 96 10.34 4.14 -10.85
C ILE A 96 10.08 3.31 -9.59
N SER A 97 9.70 3.94 -8.48
CA SER A 97 9.44 3.26 -7.21
C SER A 97 8.30 2.26 -7.35
N ILE A 98 7.16 2.70 -7.91
CA ILE A 98 5.98 1.84 -8.08
C ILE A 98 6.22 0.74 -9.12
N ASP A 99 6.90 1.02 -10.24
CA ASP A 99 7.19 -0.01 -11.24
C ASP A 99 8.08 -1.12 -10.68
N ARG A 100 9.04 -0.77 -9.81
CA ARG A 100 9.87 -1.76 -9.11
C ARG A 100 9.05 -2.61 -8.14
N ASP A 101 8.17 -1.98 -7.37
CA ASP A 101 7.33 -2.70 -6.42
C ASP A 101 6.30 -3.59 -7.12
N ILE A 102 5.73 -3.15 -8.26
CA ILE A 102 4.85 -3.98 -9.10
C ILE A 102 5.58 -5.24 -9.59
N LYS A 103 6.81 -5.10 -10.10
CA LYS A 103 7.62 -6.25 -10.54
C LYS A 103 7.83 -7.24 -9.41
N ARG A 104 8.21 -6.75 -8.23
CA ARG A 104 8.41 -7.58 -7.03
C ARG A 104 7.14 -8.31 -6.61
N VAL A 105 5.99 -7.63 -6.62
CA VAL A 105 4.69 -8.26 -6.30
C VAL A 105 4.33 -9.33 -7.33
N ASN A 106 4.53 -9.05 -8.63
CA ASN A 106 4.23 -10.01 -9.68
C ASN A 106 5.10 -11.27 -9.59
N GLU A 107 6.38 -11.13 -9.26
CA GLU A 107 7.29 -12.28 -9.03
C GLU A 107 6.77 -13.17 -7.89
N ILE A 108 6.33 -12.57 -6.77
CA ILE A 108 5.80 -13.31 -5.61
C ILE A 108 4.46 -13.99 -5.93
N VAL A 109 3.61 -13.34 -6.75
CA VAL A 109 2.28 -13.86 -7.11
C VAL A 109 2.34 -14.92 -8.22
N GLN A 110 3.27 -14.82 -9.16
CA GLN A 110 3.37 -15.75 -10.30
C GLN A 110 3.87 -17.14 -9.88
N ASP A 111 4.70 -17.23 -8.85
CA ASP A 111 5.19 -18.49 -8.25
C ASP A 111 4.08 -19.32 -7.54
N ARG A 112 2.83 -18.84 -7.56
CA ARG A 112 1.67 -19.43 -6.86
C ARG A 112 0.78 -20.32 -7.73
N ASN A 113 0.72 -20.13 -9.05
CA ASN A 113 -0.32 -20.76 -9.89
C ASN A 113 -0.20 -22.29 -10.04
N ASP A 114 0.85 -22.91 -9.50
CA ASP A 114 1.18 -24.33 -9.72
C ASP A 114 0.85 -25.27 -8.53
N SER A 115 0.26 -24.78 -7.43
CA SER A 115 -0.07 -25.61 -6.24
C SER A 115 -1.57 -25.92 -6.15
N THR A 116 -1.92 -27.19 -5.85
CA THR A 116 -3.31 -27.69 -5.76
C THR A 116 -3.74 -28.17 -4.37
N LEU A 117 -2.86 -28.13 -3.35
CA LEU A 117 -3.13 -28.67 -2.02
C LEU A 117 -2.74 -27.69 -0.90
N LEU A 118 -3.77 -27.16 -0.22
CA LEU A 118 -3.62 -26.25 0.92
C LEU A 118 -2.79 -26.91 2.04
N ASN A 119 -1.57 -26.43 2.23
CA ASN A 119 -0.66 -26.84 3.30
C ASN A 119 -0.05 -25.59 3.97
N GLU A 120 0.67 -25.74 5.08
CA GLU A 120 1.30 -24.63 5.79
C GLU A 120 2.18 -23.74 4.88
N VAL A 121 2.86 -24.35 3.91
CA VAL A 121 3.72 -23.65 2.94
C VAL A 121 2.88 -22.83 1.96
N GLU A 122 1.77 -23.37 1.48
CA GLU A 122 0.84 -22.68 0.59
C GLU A 122 0.15 -21.52 1.32
N LEU A 123 -0.26 -21.72 2.58
CA LEU A 123 -0.79 -20.64 3.41
C LEU A 123 0.24 -19.53 3.65
N ALA A 124 1.49 -19.88 3.96
CA ALA A 124 2.57 -18.92 4.12
C ALA A 124 2.80 -18.12 2.81
N ARG A 125 2.80 -18.79 1.66
CA ARG A 125 2.91 -18.14 0.35
C ARG A 125 1.70 -17.24 0.04
N MET A 126 0.49 -17.67 0.37
CA MET A 126 -0.72 -16.84 0.26
C MET A 126 -0.61 -15.57 1.12
N LYS A 127 -0.15 -15.70 2.37
CA LYS A 127 0.08 -14.55 3.25
C LYS A 127 1.16 -13.62 2.70
N MET A 128 2.26 -14.16 2.16
CA MET A 128 3.30 -13.36 1.51
C MET A 128 2.78 -12.57 0.30
N GLY A 129 2.00 -13.21 -0.58
CA GLY A 129 1.41 -12.54 -1.74
C GLY A 129 0.46 -11.42 -1.35
N THR A 130 -0.46 -11.68 -0.41
CA THR A 130 -1.40 -10.67 0.09
C THR A 130 -0.68 -9.53 0.82
N THR A 131 0.34 -9.84 1.62
CA THR A 131 1.19 -8.83 2.27
C THR A 131 1.89 -7.93 1.24
N ALA A 132 2.45 -8.51 0.18
CA ALA A 132 3.13 -7.74 -0.87
C ALA A 132 2.17 -6.80 -1.60
N ILE A 133 0.91 -7.22 -1.82
CA ILE A 133 -0.14 -6.37 -2.39
C ILE A 133 -0.50 -5.21 -1.45
N ILE A 134 -0.64 -5.48 -0.14
CA ILE A 134 -0.91 -4.43 0.87
C ILE A 134 0.24 -3.42 0.91
N GLU A 135 1.49 -3.89 0.91
CA GLU A 135 2.67 -3.02 0.93
C GLU A 135 2.75 -2.11 -0.30
N LEU A 136 2.44 -2.64 -1.49
CA LEU A 136 2.36 -1.85 -2.71
C LEU A 136 1.28 -0.76 -2.60
N LYS A 137 0.10 -1.08 -2.06
CA LYS A 137 -0.98 -0.10 -1.83
C LYS A 137 -0.57 0.98 -0.84
N ILE A 138 0.01 0.62 0.30
CA ILE A 138 0.51 1.57 1.30
C ILE A 138 1.52 2.52 0.66
N ARG A 139 2.47 2.01 -0.11
CA ARG A 139 3.46 2.86 -0.80
C ARG A 139 2.84 3.80 -1.82
N ARG A 140 1.84 3.35 -2.58
CA ARG A 140 1.09 4.23 -3.50
C ARG A 140 0.43 5.39 -2.74
N PHE A 141 -0.26 5.11 -1.64
CA PHE A 141 -0.87 6.14 -0.80
C PHE A 141 0.15 7.09 -0.19
N GLN A 142 1.27 6.58 0.32
CA GLN A 142 2.35 7.42 0.86
C GLN A 142 2.93 8.36 -0.19
N LEU A 143 3.12 7.88 -1.43
CA LEU A 143 3.58 8.71 -2.54
C LEU A 143 2.54 9.76 -2.95
N ILE A 144 1.26 9.38 -3.07
CA ILE A 144 0.17 10.33 -3.35
C ILE A 144 0.11 11.41 -2.27
N MET A 145 0.22 11.01 -1.01
CA MET A 145 0.23 11.93 0.12
C MET A 145 1.40 12.91 0.01
N ALA A 146 2.62 12.41 -0.19
CA ALA A 146 3.81 13.26 -0.34
C ALA A 146 3.67 14.23 -1.53
N MET A 147 3.19 13.74 -2.67
CA MET A 147 2.92 14.57 -3.85
C MET A 147 1.86 15.62 -3.58
N THR A 148 0.75 15.25 -2.95
CA THR A 148 -0.36 16.17 -2.67
C THR A 148 0.04 17.25 -1.67
N VAL A 149 0.78 16.88 -0.62
CA VAL A 149 1.28 17.79 0.40
C VAL A 149 2.24 18.84 -0.18
N VAL A 150 3.07 18.47 -1.15
CA VAL A 150 4.08 19.37 -1.72
C VAL A 150 3.57 20.12 -2.95
N LEU A 151 2.95 19.43 -3.90
CA LEU A 151 2.55 20.00 -5.19
C LEU A 151 1.28 20.84 -5.09
N THR A 152 0.31 20.46 -4.25
CA THR A 152 -0.97 21.20 -4.17
C THR A 152 -0.77 22.63 -3.71
N PRO A 153 -0.04 22.90 -2.61
CA PRO A 153 0.20 24.28 -2.20
C PRO A 153 1.04 25.06 -3.22
N LEU A 154 2.01 24.41 -3.85
CA LEU A 154 2.83 25.02 -4.91
C LEU A 154 1.97 25.45 -6.10
N ILE A 155 1.06 24.57 -6.54
CA ILE A 155 0.12 24.84 -7.64
C ILE A 155 -0.84 25.99 -7.27
N PHE A 156 -1.46 25.95 -6.09
CA PHE A 156 -2.38 27.01 -5.65
C PHE A 156 -1.68 28.36 -5.54
N MET A 157 -0.45 28.37 -5.02
CA MET A 157 0.34 29.57 -4.92
C MET A 157 0.68 30.14 -6.30
N SER A 158 1.14 29.30 -7.23
CA SER A 158 1.37 29.71 -8.62
C SER A 158 0.10 30.28 -9.25
N ILE A 159 -1.06 29.65 -9.07
CA ILE A 159 -2.33 30.23 -9.55
C ILE A 159 -2.59 31.60 -8.91
N SER A 160 -2.35 31.72 -7.61
CA SER A 160 -2.55 32.97 -6.88
C SER A 160 -1.62 34.08 -7.36
N GLU A 161 -0.36 33.76 -7.68
CA GLU A 161 0.60 34.72 -8.22
C GLU A 161 0.19 35.18 -9.64
N LEU A 162 -0.26 34.27 -10.51
CA LEU A 162 -0.77 34.64 -11.84
C LEU A 162 -2.01 35.55 -11.78
N ILE A 163 -2.88 35.36 -10.79
CA ILE A 163 -4.16 36.10 -10.70
C ILE A 163 -3.98 37.43 -9.96
N PHE A 164 -3.23 37.44 -8.86
CA PHE A 164 -3.15 38.57 -7.93
C PHE A 164 -1.80 39.29 -7.95
N GLY A 165 -0.82 38.78 -8.70
CA GLY A 165 0.54 39.30 -8.77
C GLY A 165 1.44 38.81 -7.62
N ASN A 166 2.58 39.48 -7.49
CA ASN A 166 3.73 39.04 -6.70
C ASN A 166 3.37 38.80 -5.22
N LEU A 167 3.49 37.55 -4.76
CA LEU A 167 3.20 37.15 -3.38
C LEU A 167 4.51 37.02 -2.57
N PRO A 168 4.54 37.48 -1.31
CA PRO A 168 5.73 37.34 -0.48
C PRO A 168 6.01 35.86 -0.17
N LEU A 169 7.30 35.49 -0.22
CA LEU A 169 7.81 34.12 -0.02
C LEU A 169 7.33 33.44 1.28
N ILE A 170 7.03 34.23 2.32
CA ILE A 170 6.51 33.71 3.59
C ILE A 170 5.10 33.10 3.47
N ASN A 171 4.28 33.61 2.55
CA ASN A 171 2.95 33.08 2.29
C ASN A 171 3.03 31.69 1.64
N ILE A 172 4.13 31.40 0.93
CA ILE A 172 4.43 30.09 0.33
C ILE A 172 4.64 29.04 1.41
N GLY A 173 5.55 29.33 2.36
CA GLY A 173 5.87 28.42 3.46
C GLY A 173 4.65 28.14 4.34
N LEU A 174 3.85 29.16 4.64
CA LEU A 174 2.64 29.02 5.45
C LEU A 174 1.54 28.23 4.73
N SER A 175 1.38 28.42 3.42
CA SER A 175 0.40 27.66 2.62
C SER A 175 0.77 26.18 2.54
N ILE A 176 2.06 25.88 2.38
CA ILE A 176 2.56 24.50 2.44
C ILE A 176 2.32 23.90 3.82
N LEU A 177 2.68 24.61 4.90
CA LEU A 177 2.50 24.12 6.28
C LEU A 177 1.03 23.85 6.60
N LEU A 178 0.13 24.81 6.36
CA LEU A 178 -1.29 24.66 6.66
C LEU A 178 -1.98 23.62 5.76
N GLY A 179 -1.66 23.63 4.46
CA GLY A 179 -2.17 22.64 3.51
C GLY A 179 -1.69 21.23 3.81
N SER A 180 -0.43 21.07 4.24
CA SER A 180 0.16 19.76 4.52
C SER A 180 -0.57 18.99 5.61
N ILE A 181 -1.00 19.66 6.67
CA ILE A 181 -1.67 19.03 7.81
C ILE A 181 -3.01 18.42 7.38
N PHE A 182 -3.79 19.16 6.59
CA PHE A 182 -5.08 18.67 6.08
C PHE A 182 -4.91 17.40 5.26
N TRP A 183 -3.99 17.41 4.29
CA TRP A 183 -3.75 16.25 3.42
C TRP A 183 -3.14 15.07 4.16
N MET A 184 -2.22 15.31 5.10
CA MET A 184 -1.67 14.24 5.95
C MET A 184 -2.77 13.53 6.74
N ILE A 185 -3.70 14.27 7.35
CA ILE A 185 -4.82 13.67 8.09
C ILE A 185 -5.72 12.87 7.15
N TYR A 186 -6.04 13.41 5.98
CA TYR A 186 -6.87 12.74 4.98
C TYR A 186 -6.31 11.38 4.57
N PHE A 187 -5.03 11.32 4.18
CA PHE A 187 -4.40 10.07 3.72
C PHE A 187 -4.01 9.12 4.85
N LYS A 188 -3.79 9.63 6.07
CA LYS A 188 -3.40 8.80 7.21
C LYS A 188 -4.45 7.73 7.53
N LYS A 189 -5.74 8.05 7.42
CA LYS A 189 -6.83 7.10 7.69
C LYS A 189 -6.71 5.84 6.82
N ASP A 190 -6.51 6.02 5.52
CA ASP A 190 -6.44 4.90 4.56
C ASP A 190 -5.15 4.09 4.76
N ILE A 191 -4.04 4.75 5.09
CA ILE A 191 -2.76 4.09 5.43
C ILE A 191 -2.90 3.27 6.71
N ASP A 192 -3.54 3.81 7.74
CA ASP A 192 -3.76 3.14 9.02
C ASP A 192 -4.65 1.90 8.82
N GLN A 193 -5.71 1.99 8.02
CA GLN A 193 -6.57 0.84 7.67
C GLN A 193 -5.78 -0.27 6.96
N LEU A 194 -4.98 0.07 5.95
CA LEU A 194 -4.13 -0.91 5.25
C LEU A 194 -3.08 -1.53 6.18
N THR A 195 -2.57 -0.77 7.14
CA THR A 195 -1.61 -1.25 8.14
C THR A 195 -2.27 -2.23 9.11
N GLU A 196 -3.50 -1.93 9.56
CA GLU A 196 -4.29 -2.83 10.39
C GLU A 196 -4.62 -4.15 9.65
N MET A 197 -5.01 -4.07 8.37
CA MET A 197 -5.21 -5.25 7.53
C MET A 197 -3.94 -6.13 7.44
N LYS A 198 -2.76 -5.50 7.30
CA LYS A 198 -1.48 -6.21 7.31
C LYS A 198 -1.22 -6.89 8.64
N GLU A 199 -1.50 -6.23 9.77
CA GLU A 199 -1.33 -6.83 11.09
C GLU A 199 -2.26 -8.02 11.32
N ARG A 200 -3.53 -7.93 10.90
CA ARG A 200 -4.49 -9.05 10.98
C ARG A 200 -3.97 -10.26 10.21
N LEU A 201 -3.42 -10.05 9.01
CA LEU A 201 -2.86 -11.11 8.17
C LEU A 201 -1.64 -11.81 8.78
N VAL A 202 -0.83 -11.09 9.55
CA VAL A 202 0.37 -11.62 10.23
C VAL A 202 0.00 -12.38 11.51
N LYS A 203 -1.10 -11.98 12.17
CA LYS A 203 -1.57 -12.57 13.44
C LYS A 203 -2.50 -13.78 13.24
N ALA A 204 -3.26 -13.80 12.14
CA ALA A 204 -3.95 -15.01 11.65
C ALA A 204 -2.94 -16.03 11.14
#